data_AF-A0A2T0M4A6-F1
#
_entry.id   AF-A0A2T0M4A6-F1
#
_cell.length_a   1.000
_cell.length_b   1.000
_cell.length_c   1.000
_cell.angle_alpha   90.00
_cell.angle_beta   90.00
_cell.angle_gamma   90.00
#
_symmetry.space_group_name_H-M   'P 1'
#
loop_
_entity.id
_entity.type
_entity.pdbx_description
1 polymer ?
#
loop_
_entity_poly.entity_id
_entity_poly.type
_entity_poly.pdbx_seq_one_letter_code
_entity_poly.pdbx_strand_id
1 'polypeptide(L)'
;MRQYAETGLVTIDLANTWDEYLDDPERLPDVSSLHRFCMELGVPALSDPVALPGDSDPDADPADVPGVSDPDADLVGVPGDSEPRAVPADVLGDSEPDAESVGTAREPDPGAGPVGTARESVPGAGPVSPADLDEVRAVRSRLREVLDGDPAQRARALARWVEEAPMRAVVAESAGTPVLRLAGPPAATLGQRLTVRAVTELLDLAAAGDWDRLRLCAASPCQDAFVDRSRPGRRQFCSTRCANRAHAAASRARHR
;
A
#
# COMPACT_ATOMS: atom_id res chain seq x y z
N MET A 1 10.59 -20.93 -9.00
CA MET A 1 10.41 -20.25 -7.70
C MET A 1 9.41 -19.13 -7.94
N ARG A 2 8.27 -19.14 -7.23
CA ARG A 2 7.19 -18.18 -7.40
C ARG A 2 7.67 -16.80 -6.91
N GLN A 3 7.39 -15.73 -7.65
CA GLN A 3 7.73 -14.36 -7.25
C GLN A 3 6.93 -13.99 -5.98
N TYR A 4 7.45 -13.06 -5.18
CA TYR A 4 6.74 -12.50 -4.04
C TYR A 4 5.87 -11.31 -4.46
N ALA A 5 6.38 -10.44 -5.33
CA ALA A 5 5.69 -9.24 -5.81
C ALA A 5 4.66 -9.53 -6.91
N GLU A 6 3.65 -10.35 -6.62
CA GLU A 6 2.66 -10.77 -7.63
C GLU A 6 1.51 -9.78 -7.80
N THR A 7 1.13 -9.07 -6.74
CA THR A 7 -0.07 -8.22 -6.72
C THR A 7 0.23 -6.73 -6.85
N GLY A 8 1.48 -6.35 -6.56
CA GLY A 8 1.93 -4.97 -6.45
C GLY A 8 1.53 -4.31 -5.13
N LEU A 9 1.03 -5.09 -4.17
CA LEU A 9 0.65 -4.65 -2.83
C LEU A 9 1.41 -5.49 -1.81
N VAL A 10 2.33 -4.85 -1.07
CA VAL A 10 3.15 -5.49 -0.04
C VAL A 10 2.26 -6.24 0.96
N THR A 11 1.13 -5.65 1.31
CA THR A 11 0.10 -6.23 2.20
C THR A 11 -0.34 -7.62 1.76
N ILE A 12 -0.70 -7.78 0.48
CA ILE A 12 -1.24 -9.03 -0.06
C ILE A 12 -0.10 -10.01 -0.33
N ASP A 13 0.99 -9.52 -0.88
CA ASP A 13 2.17 -10.32 -1.19
C ASP A 13 2.77 -10.92 0.08
N LEU A 14 2.82 -10.18 1.20
CA LEU A 14 3.23 -10.68 2.51
C LEU A 14 2.23 -11.70 3.07
N ALA A 15 0.93 -11.40 3.04
CA ALA A 15 -0.11 -12.33 3.50
C ALA A 15 -0.05 -13.68 2.75
N ASN A 16 0.32 -13.66 1.47
CA ASN A 16 0.42 -14.82 0.58
C ASN A 16 1.79 -15.53 0.60
N THR A 17 2.63 -15.23 1.60
CA THR A 17 3.84 -16.02 1.89
C THR A 17 3.55 -17.30 2.69
N TRP A 18 2.29 -17.69 2.83
CA TRP A 18 1.86 -18.98 3.37
C TRP A 18 1.01 -19.71 2.31
N ASP A 19 1.54 -20.80 1.74
CA ASP A 19 0.93 -21.52 0.61
C ASP A 19 0.67 -23.00 0.97
N GLU A 20 -0.58 -23.31 1.31
CA GLU A 20 -1.08 -24.65 1.68
C GLU A 20 -0.94 -25.71 0.58
N TYR A 21 -0.49 -25.35 -0.63
CA TYR A 21 -0.19 -26.33 -1.68
C TYR A 21 1.26 -26.82 -1.67
N LEU A 22 2.12 -26.24 -0.84
CA LEU A 22 3.51 -26.69 -0.68
C LEU A 22 3.59 -27.76 0.43
N ASP A 23 4.59 -28.64 0.35
CA ASP A 23 4.87 -29.62 1.41
C ASP A 23 5.27 -28.91 2.73
N ASP A 24 5.97 -27.77 2.61
CA ASP A 24 6.18 -26.78 3.67
C ASP A 24 5.46 -25.48 3.25
N PRO A 25 4.34 -25.10 3.92
CA PRO A 25 3.57 -23.92 3.56
C PRO A 25 4.33 -22.59 3.71
N GLU A 26 5.39 -22.55 4.50
CA GLU A 26 6.15 -21.33 4.79
C GLU A 26 7.02 -20.93 3.59
N ARG A 27 6.67 -19.82 2.92
CA ARG A 27 7.47 -19.27 1.81
C ARG A 27 8.59 -18.36 2.27
N LEU A 28 8.63 -17.93 3.53
CA LEU A 28 9.74 -17.21 4.14
C LEU A 28 10.45 -18.10 5.17
N PRO A 29 11.10 -19.23 4.79
CA PRO A 29 11.68 -20.15 5.77
C PRO A 29 12.91 -19.58 6.47
N ASP A 30 13.66 -18.68 5.80
CA ASP A 30 14.95 -18.18 6.25
C ASP A 30 15.20 -16.71 5.86
N VAL A 31 16.31 -16.16 6.38
CA VAL A 31 16.75 -14.77 6.14
C VAL A 31 17.03 -14.52 4.65
N SER A 32 17.52 -15.51 3.90
CA SER A 32 17.78 -15.38 2.46
C SER A 32 16.50 -15.15 1.67
N SER A 33 15.43 -15.86 2.05
CA SER A 33 14.09 -15.72 1.48
C SER A 33 13.47 -14.36 1.82
N LEU A 34 13.67 -13.88 3.05
CA LEU A 34 13.26 -12.53 3.45
C LEU A 34 14.02 -11.44 2.68
N HIS A 35 15.34 -11.56 2.56
CA HIS A 35 16.15 -10.62 1.80
C HIS A 35 15.64 -10.52 0.35
N ARG A 36 15.36 -11.66 -0.28
CA ARG A 36 14.76 -11.70 -1.61
C ARG A 36 13.38 -11.04 -1.65
N PHE A 37 12.51 -11.31 -0.67
CA PHE A 37 11.19 -10.69 -0.56
C PHE A 37 11.28 -9.16 -0.50
N CYS A 38 12.16 -8.61 0.33
CA CYS A 38 12.39 -7.17 0.43
C CYS A 38 12.88 -6.57 -0.89
N MET A 39 13.83 -7.24 -1.55
CA MET A 39 14.36 -6.81 -2.86
C MET A 39 13.29 -6.79 -3.96
N GLU A 40 12.41 -7.80 -4.02
CA GLU A 40 11.37 -7.89 -5.07
C GLU A 40 10.26 -6.84 -4.88
N LEU A 41 9.87 -6.55 -3.65
CA LEU A 41 8.80 -5.59 -3.37
C LEU A 41 9.27 -4.14 -3.38
N GLY A 42 10.56 -3.90 -3.60
CA GLY A 42 11.13 -2.58 -3.48
C GLY A 42 10.85 -1.96 -2.11
N VAL A 43 10.64 -2.80 -1.07
CA VAL A 43 10.67 -2.37 0.32
C VAL A 43 12.12 -2.02 0.54
N PRO A 44 12.50 -0.73 0.44
CA PRO A 44 13.90 -0.40 0.51
C PRO A 44 14.38 -0.92 1.86
N ALA A 45 15.59 -1.46 1.90
CA ALA A 45 16.36 -1.35 3.11
C ALA A 45 16.45 0.16 3.43
N LEU A 46 15.48 0.63 4.23
CA LEU A 46 15.42 1.90 4.93
C LEU A 46 15.70 3.17 4.11
N SER A 47 14.64 3.78 3.63
CA SER A 47 14.55 5.24 3.64
C SER A 47 13.12 5.58 4.06
N ASP A 48 12.96 6.40 5.09
CA ASP A 48 11.67 6.97 5.43
C ASP A 48 11.09 7.66 4.17
N PRO A 49 9.80 7.50 3.85
CA PRO A 49 9.17 8.33 2.82
C PRO A 49 8.99 9.79 3.26
N VAL A 50 9.52 10.18 4.43
CA VAL A 50 9.41 11.53 4.98
C VAL A 50 10.78 11.94 5.50
N ALA A 51 11.60 12.48 4.61
CA ALA A 51 12.50 13.53 5.06
C ALA A 51 11.61 14.65 5.59
N LEU A 52 11.55 14.80 6.92
CA LEU A 52 10.97 16.00 7.51
C LEU A 52 11.76 17.20 6.94
N PRO A 53 11.09 18.27 6.50
CA PRO A 53 11.82 19.46 6.07
C PRO A 53 12.61 20.02 7.26
N GLY A 54 13.94 19.82 7.20
CA GLY A 54 15.02 20.63 7.77
C GLY A 54 15.03 20.88 9.28
N ASP A 55 15.96 20.22 9.97
CA ASP A 55 16.85 20.96 10.88
C ASP A 55 17.61 21.98 10.02
N SER A 56 17.08 23.19 9.90
CA SER A 56 17.77 24.30 9.26
C SER A 56 18.46 25.12 10.34
N ASP A 57 19.72 25.48 10.07
CA ASP A 57 20.62 26.29 10.88
C ASP A 57 19.93 27.41 11.69
N PRO A 58 20.31 27.63 12.97
CA PRO A 58 19.82 28.76 13.77
C PRO A 58 20.37 30.15 13.34
N ASP A 59 21.10 30.24 12.21
CA ASP A 59 21.74 31.48 11.73
C ASP A 59 21.07 32.10 10.47
N ALA A 60 19.83 31.74 10.15
CA ALA A 60 19.07 32.39 9.08
C ALA A 60 18.50 33.76 9.54
N ASP A 61 18.99 34.83 8.90
CA ASP A 61 18.68 36.25 9.12
C ASP A 61 17.16 36.58 8.98
N PRO A 62 16.49 37.18 9.99
CA PRO A 62 15.03 37.36 10.03
C PRO A 62 14.53 38.61 9.28
N ALA A 63 15.06 38.89 8.10
CA ALA A 63 14.74 40.11 7.35
C ALA A 63 14.11 39.84 5.97
N ASP A 64 13.07 39.02 5.88
CA ASP A 64 12.07 39.16 4.81
C ASP A 64 10.75 38.45 5.13
N VAL A 65 9.82 39.18 5.76
CA VAL A 65 8.41 38.76 5.91
C VAL A 65 7.53 39.93 5.50
N PRO A 66 6.79 39.88 4.36
CA PRO A 66 5.85 40.92 4.03
C PRO A 66 4.51 40.69 4.76
N GLY A 67 4.21 41.60 5.69
CA GLY A 67 2.91 42.28 5.82
C GLY A 67 1.67 41.42 6.05
N VAL A 68 1.37 41.17 7.33
CA VAL A 68 -0.01 40.95 7.81
C VAL A 68 -0.82 42.24 7.69
N SER A 69 -2.08 42.13 7.27
CA SER A 69 -3.10 43.15 7.48
C SER A 69 -4.39 42.46 7.92
N ASP A 70 -4.72 42.65 9.20
CA ASP A 70 -6.07 42.54 9.75
C ASP A 70 -7.00 43.56 9.08
N PRO A 71 -8.32 43.28 9.00
CA PRO A 71 -9.19 43.91 9.99
C PRO A 71 -10.38 43.07 10.48
N ASP A 72 -10.62 43.23 11.79
CA ASP A 72 -11.89 43.30 12.53
C ASP A 72 -13.06 42.33 12.24
N ALA A 73 -13.25 41.47 13.25
CA ALA A 73 -14.47 41.02 13.91
C ALA A 73 -15.85 41.42 13.35
N ASP A 74 -16.70 40.39 13.16
CA ASP A 74 -18.07 40.42 13.67
C ASP A 74 -18.55 39.00 14.03
N LEU A 75 -18.96 38.83 15.29
CA LEU A 75 -19.60 37.65 15.85
C LEU A 75 -21.10 37.70 15.61
N VAL A 76 -21.70 36.79 14.82
CA VAL A 76 -23.12 36.39 15.00
C VAL A 76 -23.40 34.98 14.47
N GLY A 77 -23.90 34.09 15.34
CA GLY A 77 -25.07 33.25 15.08
C GLY A 77 -24.91 31.92 14.33
N VAL A 78 -25.02 30.81 15.07
CA VAL A 78 -25.48 29.50 14.54
C VAL A 78 -27.01 29.49 14.54
N PRO A 79 -27.66 29.14 13.42
CA PRO A 79 -28.49 27.92 13.35
C PRO A 79 -28.25 27.18 12.02
N GLY A 80 -28.26 25.85 11.93
CA GLY A 80 -29.44 24.99 12.08
C GLY A 80 -29.82 24.43 10.70
N ASP A 81 -29.77 23.10 10.58
CA ASP A 81 -30.37 22.19 9.58
C ASP A 81 -30.61 22.67 8.14
N SER A 82 -29.98 21.98 7.16
CA SER A 82 -30.54 21.81 5.81
C SER A 82 -29.91 20.60 5.10
N GLU A 83 -30.78 19.68 4.68
CA GLU A 83 -30.52 18.47 3.88
C GLU A 83 -29.72 18.72 2.57
N PRO A 84 -29.01 17.70 2.04
CA PRO A 84 -28.32 17.81 0.76
C PRO A 84 -29.30 17.82 -0.41
N ARG A 85 -29.26 18.92 -1.16
CA ARG A 85 -29.99 19.15 -2.40
C ARG A 85 -29.36 18.32 -3.54
N ALA A 86 -30.11 17.36 -4.06
CA ALA A 86 -29.80 16.64 -5.29
C ALA A 86 -29.97 17.54 -6.53
N VAL A 87 -29.05 17.44 -7.50
CA VAL A 87 -29.22 17.83 -8.91
C VAL A 87 -28.14 17.15 -9.77
N PRO A 88 -28.34 16.95 -11.09
CA PRO A 88 -28.69 15.64 -11.65
C PRO A 88 -27.66 15.06 -12.62
N ALA A 89 -27.95 13.83 -13.06
CA ALA A 89 -27.29 13.11 -14.14
C ALA A 89 -27.57 13.71 -15.54
N ASP A 90 -26.73 13.27 -16.47
CA ASP A 90 -26.81 13.34 -17.94
C ASP A 90 -26.29 14.60 -18.65
N VAL A 91 -25.13 14.46 -19.29
CA VAL A 91 -24.99 14.73 -20.74
C VAL A 91 -24.06 13.68 -21.36
N LEU A 92 -24.64 12.84 -22.21
CA LEU A 92 -23.98 11.97 -23.17
C LEU A 92 -23.27 12.82 -24.24
N GLY A 93 -22.05 12.41 -24.60
CA GLY A 93 -21.32 12.96 -25.75
C GLY A 93 -20.36 11.93 -26.29
N ASP A 94 -20.84 11.10 -27.22
CA ASP A 94 -20.05 10.24 -28.09
C ASP A 94 -18.99 11.02 -28.86
N SER A 95 -17.77 10.48 -28.96
CA SER A 95 -16.86 10.63 -30.10
C SER A 95 -15.68 9.67 -29.96
N GLU A 96 -15.64 8.65 -30.81
CA GLU A 96 -14.42 7.89 -31.14
C GLU A 96 -13.41 8.78 -31.90
N PRO A 97 -12.14 8.38 -31.97
CA PRO A 97 -11.62 8.10 -33.31
C PRO A 97 -10.66 6.91 -33.42
N ASP A 98 -10.71 6.34 -34.63
CA ASP A 98 -9.85 5.31 -35.21
C ASP A 98 -8.38 5.75 -35.46
N ALA A 99 -7.52 4.73 -35.38
CA ALA A 99 -6.39 4.35 -36.25
C ALA A 99 -5.26 5.32 -36.66
N GLU A 100 -4.04 4.85 -36.31
CA GLU A 100 -2.80 4.78 -37.11
C GLU A 100 -2.11 6.06 -37.64
N SER A 101 -0.88 6.27 -37.17
CA SER A 101 0.23 6.65 -38.06
C SER A 101 1.61 6.24 -37.49
N VAL A 102 2.34 5.48 -38.30
CA VAL A 102 3.77 5.15 -38.19
C VAL A 102 4.62 6.39 -38.53
N GLY A 103 5.71 6.62 -37.80
CA GLY A 103 6.65 7.72 -38.10
C GLY A 103 7.96 7.70 -37.31
N THR A 104 8.92 6.94 -37.83
CA THR A 104 10.39 7.15 -37.87
C THR A 104 11.19 7.68 -36.66
N ALA A 105 12.27 6.94 -36.39
CA ALA A 105 13.36 7.23 -35.46
C ALA A 105 14.10 8.56 -35.69
N ARG A 106 14.60 9.13 -34.58
CA ARG A 106 15.74 10.06 -34.58
C ARG A 106 16.51 9.95 -33.26
N GLU A 107 17.72 9.40 -33.30
CA GLU A 107 18.72 9.53 -32.23
C GLU A 107 19.22 10.97 -32.12
N PRO A 108 19.65 11.38 -30.92
CA PRO A 108 20.96 12.01 -30.80
C PRO A 108 21.82 11.44 -29.65
N ASP A 109 23.12 11.33 -29.95
CA ASP A 109 24.26 10.93 -29.10
C ASP A 109 24.78 12.14 -28.24
N PRO A 110 25.91 12.07 -27.50
CA PRO A 110 26.03 11.85 -26.06
C PRO A 110 26.57 13.08 -25.29
N GLY A 111 26.44 13.06 -23.94
CA GLY A 111 27.39 13.77 -23.07
C GLY A 111 26.79 14.72 -22.03
N ALA A 112 26.60 14.23 -20.81
CA ALA A 112 26.73 14.98 -19.57
C ALA A 112 26.78 13.97 -18.41
N GLY A 113 27.98 13.76 -17.83
CA GLY A 113 28.14 12.86 -16.69
C GLY A 113 27.43 13.43 -15.45
N PRO A 114 26.83 12.60 -14.58
CA PRO A 114 26.32 13.10 -13.32
C PRO A 114 27.47 13.32 -12.35
N VAL A 115 27.60 14.58 -11.91
CA VAL A 115 28.31 14.99 -10.71
C VAL A 115 27.75 14.19 -9.53
N GLY A 116 28.63 13.46 -8.86
CA GLY A 116 28.28 12.67 -7.68
C GLY A 116 27.92 13.58 -6.52
N THR A 117 26.65 13.62 -6.15
CA THR A 117 26.25 13.99 -4.79
C THR A 117 26.51 12.79 -3.90
N ALA A 118 27.37 12.97 -2.91
CA ALA A 118 27.70 11.99 -1.90
C ALA A 118 26.39 11.43 -1.30
N ARG A 119 26.24 10.11 -1.37
CA ARG A 119 25.21 9.40 -0.62
C ARG A 119 25.59 9.49 0.84
N GLU A 120 24.98 10.42 1.56
CA GLU A 120 25.05 10.42 3.02
C GLU A 120 24.37 9.14 3.50
N SER A 121 25.18 8.25 4.07
CA SER A 121 24.75 6.92 4.51
C SER A 121 23.79 7.04 5.67
N VAL A 122 22.53 6.68 5.43
CA VAL A 122 21.48 6.59 6.46
C VAL A 122 21.88 5.51 7.48
N PRO A 123 21.95 5.82 8.79
CA PRO A 123 22.16 4.83 9.84
C PRO A 123 20.92 3.93 9.94
N GLY A 124 21.08 2.64 9.61
CA GLY A 124 20.03 1.63 9.81
C GLY A 124 20.03 0.50 8.78
N ALA A 125 20.60 0.69 7.60
CA ALA A 125 20.63 -0.28 6.50
C ALA A 125 21.63 -1.44 6.76
N GLY A 126 21.53 -2.08 7.91
CA GLY A 126 22.23 -3.33 8.20
C GLY A 126 21.65 -4.50 7.40
N PRO A 127 22.39 -5.62 7.28
CA PRO A 127 21.86 -6.84 6.66
C PRO A 127 20.63 -7.34 7.43
N VAL A 128 19.66 -7.89 6.70
CA VAL A 128 18.47 -8.54 7.28
C VAL A 128 18.90 -9.61 8.28
N SER A 129 18.28 -9.61 9.46
CA SER A 129 18.60 -10.51 10.56
C SER A 129 17.51 -11.58 10.79
N PRO A 130 17.79 -12.63 11.58
CA PRO A 130 16.75 -13.56 12.02
C PRO A 130 15.63 -12.89 12.83
N ALA A 131 15.95 -11.84 13.61
CA ALA A 131 14.94 -11.08 14.34
C ALA A 131 13.98 -10.36 13.38
N ASP A 132 14.48 -9.80 12.28
CA ASP A 132 13.64 -9.21 11.24
C ASP A 132 12.68 -10.24 10.63
N LEU A 133 13.13 -11.49 10.46
CA LEU A 133 12.27 -12.57 9.97
C LEU A 133 11.11 -12.89 10.92
N ASP A 134 11.39 -12.97 12.22
CA ASP A 134 10.35 -13.20 13.22
C ASP A 134 9.35 -12.05 13.26
N GLU A 135 9.83 -10.80 13.19
CA GLU A 135 8.97 -9.62 13.10
C GLU A 135 8.10 -9.62 11.84
N VAL A 136 8.67 -9.90 10.67
CA VAL A 136 7.93 -9.94 9.39
C VAL A 136 6.85 -11.03 9.44
N ARG A 137 7.15 -12.19 10.02
CA ARG A 137 6.16 -13.26 10.23
C ARG A 137 5.06 -12.83 11.19
N ALA A 138 5.37 -12.07 12.25
CA ALA A 138 4.37 -11.50 13.14
C ALA A 138 3.45 -10.49 12.40
N VAL A 139 4.02 -9.63 11.56
CA VAL A 139 3.24 -8.72 10.68
C VAL A 139 2.31 -9.51 9.76
N ARG A 140 2.80 -10.60 9.15
CA ARG A 140 1.97 -11.48 8.32
C ARG A 140 0.82 -12.08 9.11
N SER A 141 1.06 -12.61 10.31
CA SER A 141 -0.01 -13.16 11.15
C SER A 141 -1.08 -12.12 11.43
N ARG A 142 -0.66 -10.90 11.79
CA ARG A 142 -1.59 -9.79 12.03
C ARG A 142 -2.36 -9.38 10.78
N LEU A 143 -1.72 -9.37 9.61
CA LEU A 143 -2.40 -9.15 8.33
C LEU A 143 -3.47 -10.20 8.07
N ARG A 144 -3.17 -11.48 8.31
CA ARG A 144 -4.16 -12.55 8.12
C ARG A 144 -5.35 -12.37 9.05
N GLU A 145 -5.15 -11.94 10.29
CA GLU A 145 -6.25 -11.58 11.20
C GLU A 145 -7.09 -10.40 10.68
N VAL A 146 -6.47 -9.39 10.06
CA VAL A 146 -7.21 -8.27 9.46
C VAL A 146 -7.98 -8.71 8.21
N LEU A 147 -7.43 -9.62 7.43
CA LEU A 147 -8.04 -10.09 6.17
C LEU A 147 -9.15 -11.12 6.42
N ASP A 148 -9.11 -11.81 7.55
CA ASP A 148 -10.09 -12.80 7.94
C ASP A 148 -11.36 -12.14 8.49
N GLY A 149 -12.46 -12.29 7.75
CA GLY A 149 -13.77 -11.74 8.13
C GLY A 149 -14.45 -10.90 7.06
N ASP A 150 -15.64 -10.41 7.41
CA ASP A 150 -16.43 -9.47 6.62
C ASP A 150 -15.83 -8.05 6.64
N PRO A 151 -16.21 -7.15 5.71
CA PRO A 151 -15.65 -5.80 5.63
C PRO A 151 -15.66 -5.01 6.95
N ALA A 152 -16.70 -5.17 7.77
CA ALA A 152 -16.81 -4.47 9.04
C ALA A 152 -15.89 -5.08 10.12
N GLN A 153 -15.73 -6.41 10.12
CA GLN A 153 -14.77 -7.12 10.97
C GLN A 153 -13.34 -6.71 10.63
N ARG A 154 -12.99 -6.65 9.34
CA ARG A 154 -11.67 -6.19 8.88
C ARG A 154 -11.39 -4.76 9.33
N ALA A 155 -12.36 -3.86 9.20
CA ALA A 155 -12.19 -2.47 9.60
C ALA A 155 -11.89 -2.35 11.11
N ARG A 156 -12.62 -3.11 11.95
CA ARG A 156 -12.33 -3.18 13.39
C ARG A 156 -10.96 -3.79 13.70
N ALA A 157 -10.55 -4.82 12.96
CA ALA A 157 -9.24 -5.44 13.14
C ALA A 157 -8.10 -4.51 12.74
N LEU A 158 -8.24 -3.78 11.62
CA LEU A 158 -7.30 -2.75 11.19
C LEU A 158 -7.20 -1.63 12.23
N ALA A 159 -8.33 -1.12 12.74
CA ALA A 159 -8.35 -0.08 13.77
C ALA A 159 -7.56 -0.50 15.02
N ARG A 160 -7.81 -1.72 15.54
CA ARG A 160 -7.04 -2.26 16.68
C ARG A 160 -5.54 -2.35 16.39
N TRP A 161 -5.18 -2.82 15.20
CA TRP A 161 -3.77 -2.91 14.83
C TRP A 161 -3.10 -1.53 14.76
N VAL A 162 -3.83 -0.51 14.30
CA VAL A 162 -3.35 0.88 14.28
C VAL A 162 -3.14 1.43 15.69
N GLU A 163 -4.04 1.12 16.63
CA GLU A 163 -3.92 1.54 18.03
C GLU A 163 -2.72 0.90 18.75
N GLU A 164 -2.38 -0.34 18.41
CA GLU A 164 -1.30 -1.10 19.03
C GLU A 164 0.09 -0.79 18.44
N ALA A 165 0.16 -0.44 17.16
CA ALA A 165 1.42 -0.23 16.46
C ALA A 165 1.99 1.18 16.75
N PRO A 166 3.31 1.32 16.91
CA PRO A 166 3.95 2.62 17.15
C PRO A 166 3.99 3.44 15.84
N MET A 167 2.85 3.98 15.45
CA MET A 167 2.69 4.80 14.25
C MET A 167 2.30 6.22 14.63
N ARG A 168 2.79 7.19 13.86
CA ARG A 168 2.39 8.59 13.97
C ARG A 168 1.84 9.09 12.65
N ALA A 169 0.83 9.94 12.73
CA ALA A 169 0.38 10.73 11.59
C ALA A 169 1.36 11.90 11.40
N VAL A 170 1.81 12.12 10.17
CA VAL A 170 2.71 13.20 9.79
C VAL A 170 2.15 13.91 8.57
N VAL A 171 2.43 15.21 8.46
CA VAL A 171 2.15 15.97 7.24
C VAL A 171 3.41 15.88 6.37
N ALA A 172 3.27 15.33 5.17
CA ALA A 172 4.28 15.34 4.13
C ALA A 172 3.87 16.30 3.00
N GLU A 173 4.75 16.53 2.05
CA GLU A 173 4.47 17.33 0.86
C GLU A 173 4.42 16.44 -0.39
N SER A 174 3.46 16.71 -1.28
CA SER A 174 3.36 16.07 -2.59
C SER A 174 2.92 17.08 -3.65
N ALA A 175 3.82 17.39 -4.59
CA ALA A 175 3.60 18.36 -5.67
C ALA A 175 3.10 19.74 -5.17
N GLY A 176 3.73 20.28 -4.14
CA GLY A 176 3.40 21.53 -3.46
C GLY A 176 2.19 21.45 -2.52
N THR A 177 1.60 20.27 -2.32
CA THR A 177 0.37 20.08 -1.53
C THR A 177 0.66 19.31 -0.24
N PRO A 178 0.19 19.79 0.94
CA PRO A 178 0.33 19.02 2.17
C PRO A 178 -0.57 17.78 2.13
N VAL A 179 0.00 16.62 2.45
CA VAL A 179 -0.68 15.32 2.49
C VAL A 179 -0.45 14.63 3.83
N LEU A 180 -1.50 14.02 4.37
CA LEU A 180 -1.40 13.22 5.59
C LEU A 180 -0.79 11.85 5.27
N ARG A 181 0.22 11.43 6.02
CA ARG A 181 0.89 10.13 5.90
C ARG A 181 1.04 9.46 7.26
N LEU A 182 1.17 8.14 7.25
CA LEU A 182 1.58 7.37 8.43
C LEU A 182 3.09 7.14 8.38
N ALA A 183 3.74 7.27 9.53
CA ALA A 183 5.17 7.02 9.70
C ALA A 183 5.44 6.17 10.94
N GLY A 184 6.45 5.30 10.86
CA GLY A 184 6.98 4.56 11.99
C GLY A 184 7.97 5.42 12.80
N PRO A 185 8.47 4.96 13.95
CA PRO A 185 9.48 5.69 14.72
C PRO A 185 10.77 5.91 13.89
N PRO A 186 11.59 6.93 14.19
CA PRO A 186 12.79 7.25 13.40
C PRO A 186 13.79 6.09 13.23
N ALA A 187 13.81 5.14 14.17
CA ALA A 187 14.61 3.92 14.11
C ALA A 187 13.71 2.68 13.96
N ALA A 188 12.70 2.77 13.09
CA ALA A 188 11.74 1.69 12.90
C ALA A 188 12.41 0.38 12.49
N THR A 189 12.03 -0.73 13.10
CA THR A 189 12.46 -2.09 12.69
C THR A 189 11.83 -2.48 11.34
N LEU A 190 12.29 -3.57 10.72
CA LEU A 190 11.69 -4.00 9.44
C LEU A 190 10.20 -4.33 9.60
N GLY A 191 9.81 -4.99 10.69
CA GLY A 191 8.40 -5.25 10.98
C GLY A 191 7.57 -3.98 11.12
N GLN A 192 8.10 -2.95 11.78
CA GLN A 192 7.40 -1.66 11.93
C GLN A 192 7.23 -0.95 10.59
N ARG A 193 8.26 -0.93 9.73
CA ARG A 193 8.14 -0.34 8.38
C ARG A 193 7.11 -1.07 7.53
N LEU A 194 7.10 -2.40 7.56
CA LEU A 194 6.11 -3.21 6.84
C LEU A 194 4.70 -3.02 7.41
N THR A 195 4.56 -2.83 8.72
CA THR A 195 3.28 -2.50 9.36
C THR A 195 2.73 -1.19 8.83
N VAL A 196 3.53 -0.11 8.86
CA VAL A 196 3.13 1.21 8.34
C VAL A 196 2.74 1.11 6.87
N ARG A 197 3.55 0.41 6.07
CA ARG A 197 3.27 0.20 4.64
C ARG A 197 1.97 -0.54 4.42
N ALA A 198 1.75 -1.63 5.14
CA ALA A 198 0.57 -2.45 4.94
C ALA A 198 -0.72 -1.76 5.40
N VAL A 199 -0.67 -1.05 6.53
CA VAL A 199 -1.78 -0.21 7.00
C VAL A 199 -2.10 0.88 5.97
N THR A 200 -1.08 1.56 5.45
CA THR A 200 -1.27 2.61 4.43
C THR A 200 -1.93 2.04 3.17
N GLU A 201 -1.44 0.90 2.65
CA GLU A 201 -2.04 0.25 1.47
C GLU A 201 -3.49 -0.20 1.71
N LEU A 202 -3.81 -0.70 2.91
CA LEU A 202 -5.19 -1.07 3.27
C LEU A 202 -6.12 0.15 3.34
N LEU A 203 -5.64 1.26 3.88
CA LEU A 203 -6.38 2.52 3.92
C LEU A 203 -6.57 3.12 2.52
N ASP A 204 -5.54 3.05 1.68
CA ASP A 204 -5.61 3.50 0.28
C ASP A 204 -6.64 2.67 -0.51
N LEU A 205 -6.67 1.35 -0.32
CA LEU A 205 -7.71 0.48 -0.90
C LEU A 205 -9.11 0.86 -0.41
N ALA A 206 -9.26 1.16 0.88
CA ALA A 206 -10.54 1.59 1.42
C ALA A 206 -10.98 2.94 0.83
N ALA A 207 -10.06 3.91 0.73
CA ALA A 207 -10.31 5.22 0.14
C ALA A 207 -10.69 5.14 -1.35
N ALA A 208 -10.14 4.17 -2.08
CA ALA A 208 -10.48 3.89 -3.47
C ALA A 208 -11.84 3.18 -3.65
N GLY A 209 -12.52 2.79 -2.57
CA GLY A 209 -13.77 2.03 -2.63
C GLY A 209 -13.59 0.53 -2.90
N ASP A 210 -12.37 0.02 -2.77
CA ASP A 210 -12.01 -1.36 -3.06
C ASP A 210 -12.00 -2.27 -1.80
N TRP A 211 -12.47 -1.77 -0.65
CA TRP A 211 -12.48 -2.53 0.61
C TRP A 211 -13.25 -3.85 0.51
N ASP A 212 -14.42 -3.84 -0.14
CA ASP A 212 -15.25 -5.03 -0.36
C ASP A 212 -14.72 -5.96 -1.47
N ARG A 213 -13.74 -5.47 -2.23
CA ARG A 213 -13.03 -6.23 -3.26
C ARG A 213 -11.83 -6.98 -2.70
N LEU A 214 -11.37 -6.65 -1.49
CA LEU A 214 -10.37 -7.44 -0.78
C LEU A 214 -11.01 -8.76 -0.31
N ARG A 215 -10.44 -9.90 -0.72
CA ARG A 215 -11.06 -11.23 -0.52
C ARG A 215 -10.00 -12.29 -0.24
N LEU A 216 -10.42 -13.34 0.46
CA LEU A 216 -9.69 -14.61 0.55
C LEU A 216 -10.19 -15.58 -0.53
N CYS A 217 -9.30 -16.41 -1.05
CA CYS A 217 -9.62 -17.40 -2.07
C CYS A 217 -10.62 -18.45 -1.55
N ALA A 218 -11.68 -18.73 -2.29
CA ALA A 218 -12.68 -19.73 -1.93
C ALA A 218 -12.29 -21.19 -2.25
N ALA A 219 -11.13 -21.43 -2.89
CA ALA A 219 -10.73 -22.77 -3.29
C ALA A 219 -9.94 -23.46 -2.18
N SER A 220 -10.52 -24.45 -1.48
CA SER A 220 -9.78 -25.22 -0.48
C SER A 220 -8.61 -26.03 -1.10
N PRO A 221 -7.43 -26.09 -0.45
CA PRO A 221 -7.03 -25.45 0.81
C PRO A 221 -6.41 -24.04 0.67
N CYS A 222 -6.49 -23.39 -0.49
CA CYS A 222 -5.94 -22.06 -0.71
C CYS A 222 -6.50 -21.03 0.27
N GLN A 223 -5.62 -20.23 0.85
CA GLN A 223 -5.96 -19.13 1.75
C GLN A 223 -5.40 -17.78 1.25
N ASP A 224 -5.02 -17.70 -0.04
CA ASP A 224 -4.45 -16.49 -0.63
C ASP A 224 -5.47 -15.33 -0.60
N ALA A 225 -5.02 -14.16 -0.19
CA ALA A 225 -5.72 -12.91 -0.33
C ALA A 225 -5.56 -12.33 -1.75
N PHE A 226 -6.56 -11.60 -2.23
CA PHE A 226 -6.52 -10.88 -3.51
C PHE A 226 -7.49 -9.69 -3.52
N VAL A 227 -7.23 -8.72 -4.39
CA VAL A 227 -8.21 -7.67 -4.74
C VAL A 227 -8.97 -8.10 -5.99
N ASP A 228 -10.30 -8.09 -5.93
CA ASP A 228 -11.14 -8.35 -7.08
C ASP A 228 -11.19 -7.17 -8.05
N ARG A 229 -10.25 -7.16 -8.98
CA ARG A 229 -10.18 -6.23 -10.11
C ARG A 229 -11.10 -6.62 -11.28
N SER A 230 -11.95 -7.64 -11.14
CA SER A 230 -12.90 -7.99 -12.19
C SER A 230 -13.99 -6.92 -12.31
N ARG A 231 -14.41 -6.64 -13.55
CA ARG A 231 -15.53 -5.72 -13.84
C ARG A 231 -16.76 -5.97 -12.96
N PRO A 232 -17.23 -7.23 -12.78
CA PRO A 232 -18.41 -7.46 -11.93
C PRO A 232 -18.16 -7.45 -10.41
N GLY A 233 -16.91 -7.43 -9.93
CA GLY A 233 -16.63 -7.38 -8.48
C GLY A 233 -17.15 -8.57 -7.67
N ARG A 234 -17.31 -9.74 -8.31
CA ARG A 234 -17.82 -10.97 -7.68
C ARG A 234 -16.90 -12.18 -7.81
N ARG A 235 -15.63 -11.99 -8.18
CA ARG A 235 -14.64 -13.05 -8.27
C ARG A 235 -14.46 -13.73 -6.92
N GLN A 236 -14.40 -15.06 -6.93
CA GLN A 236 -14.29 -15.89 -5.72
C GLN A 236 -12.90 -16.53 -5.55
N PHE A 237 -12.09 -16.57 -6.60
CA PHE A 237 -10.81 -17.31 -6.61
C PHE A 237 -9.62 -16.42 -6.96
N CYS A 238 -8.51 -16.55 -6.24
CA CYS A 238 -7.29 -15.75 -6.45
C CYS A 238 -6.62 -15.97 -7.82
N SER A 239 -6.93 -17.07 -8.52
CA SER A 239 -6.40 -17.39 -9.85
C SER A 239 -7.31 -18.34 -10.64
N THR A 240 -7.12 -18.40 -11.96
CA THR A 240 -7.77 -19.40 -12.83
C THR A 240 -7.43 -20.83 -12.40
N ARG A 241 -6.21 -21.07 -11.91
CA ARG A 241 -5.79 -22.38 -11.39
C ARG A 241 -6.62 -22.80 -10.17
N CYS A 242 -6.88 -21.88 -9.23
CA CYS A 242 -7.75 -22.13 -8.08
C CYS A 242 -9.20 -22.39 -8.52
N ALA A 243 -9.73 -21.60 -9.46
CA ALA A 243 -11.07 -21.82 -10.00
C ALA A 243 -11.23 -23.22 -10.62
N ASN A 244 -10.31 -23.61 -11.51
CA ASN A 244 -10.33 -24.92 -12.16
C ASN A 244 -10.24 -26.08 -11.16
N ARG A 245 -9.39 -25.96 -10.13
CA ARG A 245 -9.27 -26.96 -9.06
C ARG A 245 -10.59 -27.12 -8.30
N ALA A 246 -11.20 -26.01 -7.90
CA ALA A 246 -12.48 -26.01 -7.18
C ALA A 246 -13.60 -26.63 -8.03
N HIS A 247 -13.73 -26.25 -9.30
CA HIS A 247 -14.73 -26.80 -10.21
C HIS A 247 -14.54 -28.31 -10.46
N ALA A 248 -13.30 -28.75 -10.64
CA ALA A 248 -12.99 -30.17 -10.83
C ALA A 248 -13.30 -30.99 -9.57
N ALA A 249 -12.99 -30.47 -8.37
CA ALA A 249 -13.35 -31.12 -7.11
C ALA A 249 -14.86 -31.24 -6.93
N ALA A 250 -15.61 -30.16 -7.18
CA ALA A 250 -17.07 -30.17 -7.11
C ALA A 250 -17.69 -31.13 -8.15
N SER A 251 -17.12 -31.20 -9.36
CA SER A 251 -17.55 -32.18 -10.37
C SER A 251 -17.35 -33.61 -9.88
N ARG A 252 -16.17 -33.95 -9.34
CA ARG A 252 -15.89 -35.29 -8.80
C ARG A 252 -16.82 -35.66 -7.64
N ALA A 253 -17.17 -34.71 -6.78
CA ALA A 253 -18.09 -34.94 -5.66
C ALA A 253 -19.52 -35.25 -6.12
N ARG A 254 -19.97 -34.68 -7.25
CA ARG A 254 -21.31 -34.95 -7.83
C ARG A 254 -21.42 -36.29 -8.58
N HIS A 255 -20.30 -36.88 -8.97
CA HIS A 255 -20.26 -38.13 -9.75
C HIS A 255 -19.84 -39.35 -8.90
N ARG A 256 -19.87 -39.23 -7.57
CA ARG A 256 -19.76 -40.34 -6.61
C ARG A 256 -21.12 -40.57 -5.98
#